data_AF-A0AAA9Z0K5-F1
#
_entry.id   AF-A0AAA9Z0K5-F1
#
_cell.length_a   1.000
_cell.length_b   1.000
_cell.length_c   1.000
_cell.angle_alpha   90.00
_cell.angle_beta   90.00
_cell.angle_gamma   90.00
#
_symmetry.space_group_name_H-M   'P 1'
#
loop_
_entity.id
_entity.type
_entity.pdbx_description
1 polymer ?
#
loop_
_entity_poly.entity_id
_entity_poly.type
_entity_poly.pdbx_seq_one_letter_code
_entity_poly.pdbx_strand_id
1 'polypeptide(L)'
;MKLQKRIYYLKKVSGEFVQHGENPVSSQIEYLQRDLDVLTGTLPKMENAPACKPTSVPGFEFPLTEQEDIERLEAEVRNDPYVRCRYVNYLINKKPAPINLIQFLPMVFSDEALIAYNYHGSHASGKSKHSMKAYTIFSECFLEAFEGEGLDMDTLTKQLVMDIKQSRNRMRQRTFRAKKTLQRISSDKGSE
;
A
#
# COMPACT_ATOMS: atom_id res chain seq x y z
N MET A 1 -34.38 30.32 -34.91
CA MET A 1 -35.61 29.92 -34.16
C MET A 1 -35.39 28.95 -32.99
N LYS A 2 -34.49 27.95 -33.06
CA LYS A 2 -34.32 26.95 -31.97
C LYS A 2 -33.60 27.47 -30.72
N LEU A 3 -32.60 28.34 -30.86
CA LEU A 3 -31.80 28.86 -29.74
C LEU A 3 -32.60 29.83 -28.85
N GLN A 4 -33.38 30.73 -29.45
CA GLN A 4 -34.21 31.68 -28.70
C GLN A 4 -35.31 30.99 -27.90
N LYS A 5 -35.92 29.92 -28.43
CA LYS A 5 -36.85 29.08 -27.66
C LYS A 5 -36.16 28.42 -26.48
N ARG A 6 -34.94 27.93 -26.65
CA ARG A 6 -34.18 27.31 -25.55
C ARG A 6 -33.78 28.30 -24.46
N ILE A 7 -33.36 29.51 -24.85
CA ILE A 7 -33.08 30.61 -23.90
C ILE A 7 -34.36 31.01 -23.16
N TYR A 8 -35.50 31.11 -23.85
CA TYR A 8 -36.79 31.40 -23.23
C TYR A 8 -37.20 30.33 -22.22
N TYR A 9 -37.06 29.04 -22.55
CA TYR A 9 -37.34 27.94 -21.61
C TYR A 9 -36.42 27.96 -20.39
N LEU A 10 -35.11 28.19 -20.57
CA LEU A 10 -34.18 28.28 -19.45
C LEU A 10 -34.49 29.46 -18.52
N LYS A 11 -34.83 30.63 -19.09
CA LYS A 11 -35.25 31.82 -18.31
C LYS A 11 -36.58 31.61 -17.60
N LYS A 12 -37.53 30.91 -18.24
CA LYS A 12 -38.84 30.59 -17.66
C LYS A 12 -38.70 29.62 -16.48
N VAL A 13 -37.94 28.53 -16.67
CA VAL A 13 -37.64 27.59 -15.59
C VAL A 13 -36.93 28.30 -14.44
N SER A 14 -35.87 29.09 -14.71
CA SER A 14 -35.18 29.84 -13.65
C SER A 14 -36.05 30.88 -12.94
N GLY A 15 -37.04 31.46 -13.64
CA GLY A 15 -37.98 32.42 -13.06
C GLY A 15 -39.07 31.76 -12.19
N GLU A 16 -39.48 30.54 -12.54
CA GLU A 16 -40.41 29.74 -11.73
C GLU A 16 -39.76 29.29 -10.41
N PHE A 17 -38.43 29.08 -10.37
CA PHE A 17 -37.68 28.83 -9.13
C PHE A 17 -37.60 30.03 -8.17
N VAL A 18 -37.87 31.26 -8.64
CA VAL A 18 -37.82 32.47 -7.80
C VAL A 18 -39.16 32.73 -7.09
N GLN A 19 -40.26 32.11 -7.54
CA GLN A 19 -41.60 32.36 -6.97
C GLN A 19 -42.02 31.39 -5.86
N HIS A 20 -41.26 30.32 -5.64
CA HIS A 20 -41.39 29.48 -4.43
C HIS A 20 -40.03 29.54 -3.73
N GLY A 21 -39.98 30.29 -2.62
CA GLY A 21 -38.77 30.63 -1.86
C GLY A 21 -38.05 29.44 -1.20
N GLU A 22 -38.32 28.21 -1.64
CA GLU A 22 -37.64 27.00 -1.22
C GLU A 22 -37.16 26.25 -2.46
N ASN A 23 -35.84 26.11 -2.58
CA ASN A 23 -35.23 25.28 -3.61
C ASN A 23 -35.70 23.82 -3.39
N PRO A 24 -36.42 23.19 -4.34
CA PRO A 24 -37.00 21.85 -4.17
C PRO A 24 -35.95 20.76 -3.97
N VAL A 25 -34.68 21.04 -4.27
CA VAL A 25 -33.55 20.13 -4.03
C VAL A 25 -32.96 20.34 -2.63
N SER A 26 -33.14 21.51 -2.01
CA SER A 26 -32.56 21.82 -0.70
C SER A 26 -33.13 20.92 0.40
N SER A 27 -34.45 20.68 0.42
CA SER A 27 -35.05 19.79 1.41
C SER A 27 -34.56 18.35 1.27
N GLN A 28 -34.29 17.92 0.02
CA GLN A 28 -33.77 16.59 -0.26
C GLN A 28 -32.28 16.47 0.10
N ILE A 29 -31.49 17.53 -0.12
CA ILE A 29 -30.10 17.63 0.33
C ILE A 29 -30.03 17.62 1.86
N GLU A 30 -30.88 18.37 2.56
CA GLU A 30 -30.93 18.38 4.03
C GLU A 30 -31.32 17.03 4.61
N TYR A 31 -32.25 16.33 3.96
CA TYR A 31 -32.65 14.98 4.37
C TYR A 31 -31.48 14.00 4.20
N LEU A 32 -30.80 14.03 3.05
CA LEU A 32 -29.62 13.20 2.80
C LEU A 32 -28.45 13.54 3.73
N GLN A 33 -28.28 14.80 4.11
CA GLN A 33 -27.30 15.23 5.12
C GLN A 33 -27.66 14.72 6.51
N ARG A 34 -28.93 14.76 6.90
CA ARG A 34 -29.37 14.13 8.17
C ARG A 34 -29.14 12.64 8.18
N ASP A 35 -29.45 11.95 7.08
CA ASP A 35 -29.20 10.51 6.98
C ASP A 35 -27.70 10.19 7.04
N LEU A 36 -26.85 10.99 6.40
CA LEU A 36 -25.39 10.90 6.55
C LEU A 36 -24.94 11.17 7.98
N ASP A 37 -25.50 12.16 8.67
CA ASP A 37 -25.16 12.50 10.06
C ASP A 37 -25.61 11.40 11.03
N VAL A 38 -26.76 10.76 10.80
CA VAL A 38 -27.23 9.60 11.58
C VAL A 38 -26.35 8.37 11.32
N LEU A 39 -26.00 8.11 10.07
CA LEU A 39 -25.11 6.99 9.71
C LEU A 39 -23.69 7.21 10.24
N THR A 40 -23.16 8.42 10.18
CA THR A 40 -21.85 8.76 10.75
C THR A 40 -21.85 8.85 12.27
N GLY A 41 -22.98 9.23 12.89
CA GLY A 41 -23.16 9.24 14.34
C GLY A 41 -23.39 7.85 14.96
N THR A 42 -23.86 6.88 14.18
CA THR A 42 -24.04 5.48 14.61
C THR A 42 -22.81 4.60 14.33
N LEU A 43 -21.92 5.04 13.44
CA LEU A 43 -20.59 4.45 13.33
C LEU A 43 -19.81 4.76 14.62
N PRO A 44 -19.09 3.79 15.20
CA PRO A 44 -18.16 4.10 16.27
C PRO A 44 -17.19 5.16 15.76
N LYS A 45 -17.28 6.37 16.34
CA LYS A 45 -16.28 7.41 16.19
C LYS A 45 -14.92 6.77 16.42
N MET A 46 -14.10 6.64 15.37
CA MET A 46 -12.66 6.36 15.50
C MET A 46 -11.92 7.58 16.08
N GLU A 47 -12.57 8.36 16.94
CA GLU A 47 -12.03 9.51 17.67
C GLU A 47 -11.18 9.08 18.88
N ASN A 48 -11.03 7.76 19.07
CA ASN A 48 -9.98 7.15 19.88
C ASN A 48 -9.21 6.12 19.05
N ALA A 49 -8.71 6.49 17.88
CA ALA A 49 -7.48 5.86 17.43
C ALA A 49 -6.44 6.19 18.52
N PRO A 50 -5.93 5.21 19.29
CA PRO A 50 -4.85 5.51 20.22
C PRO A 50 -3.77 6.19 19.39
N ALA A 51 -3.23 7.32 19.86
CA ALA A 51 -2.01 7.88 19.30
C ALA A 51 -1.03 6.72 19.17
N CYS A 52 -0.85 6.19 17.95
CA CYS A 52 -0.40 4.82 17.77
C CYS A 52 1.11 4.78 17.92
N LYS A 53 1.55 4.89 19.18
CA LYS A 53 2.89 4.59 19.62
C LYS A 53 2.88 3.15 20.13
N PRO A 54 2.78 2.18 19.22
CA PRO A 54 3.87 1.21 19.21
C PRO A 54 4.46 1.01 17.81
N THR A 55 5.78 0.98 17.76
CA THR A 55 6.63 0.71 16.58
C THR A 55 6.59 -0.75 16.12
N SER A 56 5.57 -1.52 16.50
CA SER A 56 5.45 -2.94 16.22
C SER A 56 4.07 -3.30 15.68
N VAL A 57 4.00 -4.34 14.86
CA VAL A 57 2.74 -4.94 14.41
C VAL A 57 2.54 -6.22 15.24
N PRO A 58 1.42 -6.37 15.97
CA PRO A 58 1.19 -7.54 16.82
C PRO A 58 1.33 -8.84 16.00
N GLY A 59 2.07 -9.82 16.53
CA GLY A 59 2.25 -11.13 15.87
C GLY A 59 3.25 -11.17 14.71
N PHE A 60 3.94 -10.06 14.41
CA PHE A 60 4.96 -10.01 13.35
C PHE A 60 6.29 -9.47 13.87
N GLU A 61 7.37 -10.14 13.47
CA GLU A 61 8.74 -9.70 13.70
C GLU A 61 9.36 -9.30 12.37
N PHE A 62 9.85 -8.06 12.27
CA PHE A 62 10.43 -7.54 11.04
C PHE A 62 11.96 -7.54 11.08
N PRO A 63 12.64 -7.78 9.94
CA PRO A 63 12.06 -8.04 8.62
C PRO A 63 11.41 -9.41 8.52
N LEU A 64 10.33 -9.54 7.74
CA LEU A 64 9.69 -10.83 7.50
C LEU A 64 10.66 -11.74 6.74
N THR A 65 10.93 -12.92 7.30
CA THR A 65 11.92 -13.86 6.77
C THR A 65 11.33 -14.94 5.89
N GLU A 66 10.03 -15.24 6.07
CA GLU A 66 9.34 -16.33 5.41
C GLU A 66 8.20 -15.83 4.52
N GLN A 67 7.83 -16.63 3.52
CA GLN A 67 6.71 -16.32 2.62
C GLN A 67 5.39 -16.34 3.40
N GLU A 68 5.25 -17.29 4.31
CA GLU A 68 4.08 -17.54 5.13
C GLU A 68 3.72 -16.31 5.98
N ASP A 69 4.73 -15.59 6.48
CA ASP A 69 4.55 -14.35 7.23
C ASP A 69 4.03 -13.20 6.36
N ILE A 70 4.46 -13.13 5.09
CA ILE A 70 3.94 -12.14 4.13
C ILE A 70 2.45 -12.43 3.86
N GLU A 71 2.09 -13.68 3.62
CA GLU A 71 0.71 -14.09 3.38
C GLU A 71 -0.18 -13.84 4.62
N ARG A 72 0.33 -14.14 5.82
CA ARG A 72 -0.36 -13.80 7.08
C ARG A 72 -0.56 -12.30 7.23
N LEU A 73 0.48 -11.49 7.03
CA LEU A 73 0.38 -10.04 7.15
C LEU A 73 -0.63 -9.47 6.16
N GLU A 74 -0.60 -9.92 4.90
CA GLU A 74 -1.57 -9.49 3.90
C GLU A 74 -3.01 -9.86 4.31
N ALA A 75 -3.23 -11.08 4.79
CA ALA A 75 -4.55 -11.52 5.24
C ALA A 75 -5.04 -10.69 6.43
N GLU A 76 -4.20 -10.43 7.42
CA GLU A 76 -4.58 -9.63 8.59
C GLU A 76 -4.83 -8.17 8.21
N VAL A 77 -3.97 -7.55 7.40
CA VAL A 77 -4.14 -6.17 6.93
C VAL A 77 -5.42 -5.97 6.11
N ARG A 78 -5.81 -6.98 5.33
CA ARG A 78 -7.03 -6.92 4.51
C ARG A 78 -8.32 -7.07 5.33
N ASN A 79 -8.26 -7.86 6.40
CA ASN A 79 -9.45 -8.20 7.19
C ASN A 79 -9.61 -7.35 8.46
N ASP A 80 -8.52 -6.79 8.98
CA ASP A 80 -8.50 -6.02 10.22
C ASP A 80 -7.93 -4.60 10.01
N PRO A 81 -8.79 -3.55 10.01
CA PRO A 81 -8.36 -2.16 9.92
C PRO A 81 -7.37 -1.75 11.02
N TYR A 82 -7.43 -2.38 12.20
CA TYR A 82 -6.48 -2.13 13.27
C TYR A 82 -5.08 -2.59 12.87
N VAL A 83 -4.93 -3.82 12.36
CA VAL A 83 -3.64 -4.34 11.90
C VAL A 83 -3.10 -3.51 10.73
N ARG A 84 -3.95 -3.08 9.79
CA ARG A 84 -3.57 -2.14 8.73
C ARG A 84 -2.97 -0.86 9.32
N CYS A 85 -3.68 -0.22 10.25
CA CYS A 85 -3.21 1.01 10.89
C CYS A 85 -1.86 0.78 11.61
N ARG A 86 -1.68 -0.36 12.28
CA ARG A 86 -0.41 -0.72 12.93
C ARG A 86 0.72 -0.90 11.92
N TYR A 87 0.45 -1.54 10.79
CA TYR A 87 1.44 -1.75 9.73
C TYR A 87 1.85 -0.44 9.05
N VAL A 88 0.89 0.43 8.71
CA VAL A 88 1.18 1.76 8.15
C VAL A 88 2.02 2.60 9.11
N ASN A 89 1.64 2.63 10.40
CA ASN A 89 2.44 3.31 11.42
C ASN A 89 3.84 2.69 11.58
N TYR A 90 3.97 1.38 11.47
CA TYR A 90 5.27 0.72 11.46
C TYR A 90 6.14 1.23 10.29
N LEU A 91 5.60 1.32 9.07
CA LEU A 91 6.32 1.82 7.89
C LEU A 91 6.82 3.27 8.10
N ILE A 92 5.93 4.15 8.58
CA ILE A 92 6.24 5.57 8.85
C ILE A 92 7.39 5.68 9.86
N ASN A 93 7.31 4.95 10.97
CA ASN A 93 8.29 5.08 12.06
C ASN A 93 9.61 4.36 11.78
N LYS A 94 9.58 3.30 10.95
CA LYS A 94 10.76 2.49 10.69
C LYS A 94 11.67 3.09 9.61
N LYS A 95 11.11 3.79 8.61
CA LYS A 95 11.89 4.36 7.49
C LYS A 95 12.62 5.63 7.93
N PRO A 96 13.97 5.64 7.97
CA PRO A 96 14.71 6.88 8.14
C PRO A 96 14.48 7.84 6.97
N ALA A 97 14.39 9.14 7.25
CA ALA A 97 14.21 10.18 6.22
C ALA A 97 15.24 10.15 5.05
N PRO A 98 16.55 9.90 5.25
CA PRO A 98 17.52 10.01 4.16
C PRO A 98 17.50 8.84 3.16
N ILE A 99 16.77 7.75 3.43
CA ILE A 99 16.80 6.55 2.58
C ILE A 99 15.55 6.44 1.69
N ASN A 100 15.72 5.89 0.48
CA ASN A 100 14.61 5.60 -0.42
C ASN A 100 13.98 4.22 -0.14
N LEU A 101 12.86 3.89 -0.79
CA LEU A 101 12.16 2.62 -0.52
C LEU A 101 12.98 1.40 -0.90
N ILE A 102 13.83 1.50 -1.92
CA ILE A 102 14.71 0.39 -2.33
C ILE A 102 15.67 0.01 -1.20
N GLN A 103 16.19 1.01 -0.48
CA GLN A 103 17.07 0.80 0.68
C GLN A 103 16.29 0.39 1.93
N PHE A 104 15.03 0.81 2.04
CA PHE A 104 14.17 0.54 3.19
C PHE A 104 13.51 -0.84 3.14
N LEU A 105 13.09 -1.32 1.97
CA LEU A 105 12.39 -2.60 1.78
C LEU A 105 13.07 -3.80 2.47
N PRO A 106 14.42 -3.95 2.43
CA PRO A 106 15.12 -5.02 3.16
C PRO A 106 14.94 -4.99 4.69
N MET A 107 14.49 -3.86 5.26
CA MET A 107 14.15 -3.73 6.69
C MET A 107 12.73 -4.20 7.01
N VAL A 108 11.92 -4.45 5.98
CA VAL A 108 10.53 -4.92 6.09
C VAL A 108 10.41 -6.36 5.60
N PHE A 109 11.08 -6.71 4.50
CA PHE A 109 11.04 -8.04 3.91
C PHE A 109 12.46 -8.50 3.57
N SER A 110 12.83 -9.69 4.04
CA SER A 110 14.10 -10.31 3.67
C SER A 110 14.14 -10.68 2.19
N ASP A 111 15.34 -10.91 1.66
CA ASP A 111 15.48 -11.39 0.27
C ASP A 111 14.87 -12.80 0.10
N GLU A 112 14.97 -13.62 1.15
CA GLU A 112 14.45 -14.97 1.25
C GLU A 112 12.92 -14.99 1.13
N ALA A 113 12.23 -14.15 1.90
CA ALA A 113 10.77 -14.01 1.84
C ALA A 113 10.29 -13.54 0.46
N LEU A 114 11.07 -12.70 -0.22
CA LEU A 114 10.73 -12.16 -1.54
C LEU A 114 11.06 -13.10 -2.73
N ILE A 115 11.63 -14.29 -2.49
CA ILE A 115 11.97 -15.24 -3.56
C ILE A 115 10.75 -15.57 -4.41
N ALA A 116 9.59 -15.78 -3.79
CA ALA A 116 8.36 -16.19 -4.45
C ALA A 116 7.61 -15.02 -5.14
N TYR A 117 8.07 -13.78 -4.97
CA TYR A 117 7.37 -12.58 -5.40
C TYR A 117 8.02 -11.91 -6.62
N ASN A 118 7.19 -11.25 -7.42
CA ASN A 118 7.59 -10.19 -8.33
C ASN A 118 6.42 -9.21 -8.52
N TYR A 119 6.64 -8.06 -9.17
CA TYR A 119 5.56 -7.08 -9.32
C TYR A 119 4.34 -7.60 -10.12
N HIS A 120 4.56 -8.34 -11.21
CA HIS A 120 3.54 -8.76 -12.18
C HIS A 120 2.99 -10.19 -12.00
N GLY A 121 3.61 -11.01 -11.15
CA GLY A 121 3.24 -12.41 -10.90
C GLY A 121 3.73 -13.42 -11.95
N SER A 122 4.43 -12.99 -13.01
CA SER A 122 4.87 -13.89 -14.09
C SER A 122 6.38 -13.84 -14.29
N HIS A 123 6.97 -14.97 -14.70
CA HIS A 123 8.36 -15.07 -15.12
C HIS A 123 8.41 -15.49 -16.60
N ALA A 124 9.42 -14.99 -17.34
CA ALA A 124 9.59 -15.35 -18.76
C ALA A 124 9.79 -16.86 -18.99
N SER A 125 10.22 -17.59 -17.97
CA SER A 125 10.37 -19.06 -18.01
C SER A 125 9.07 -19.82 -17.68
N GLY A 126 7.91 -19.16 -17.60
CA GLY A 126 6.61 -19.79 -17.31
C GLY A 126 6.36 -20.17 -15.84
N LYS A 127 7.34 -19.96 -14.95
CA LYS A 127 7.15 -20.19 -13.50
C LYS A 127 6.31 -19.06 -12.90
N SER A 128 5.19 -19.40 -12.26
CA SER A 128 4.33 -18.45 -11.57
C SER A 128 5.03 -17.88 -10.34
N LYS A 129 4.78 -16.60 -10.07
CA LYS A 129 5.18 -15.90 -8.83
C LYS A 129 3.97 -15.18 -8.26
N HIS A 130 4.02 -14.85 -6.99
CA HIS A 130 3.03 -13.96 -6.39
C HIS A 130 3.22 -12.54 -6.92
N SER A 131 2.12 -11.90 -7.31
CA SER A 131 2.11 -10.56 -7.92
C SER A 131 2.00 -9.50 -6.83
N MET A 132 3.05 -8.73 -6.56
CA MET A 132 3.03 -7.73 -5.48
C MET A 132 1.94 -6.67 -5.65
N LYS A 133 1.57 -6.33 -6.90
CA LYS A 133 0.46 -5.39 -7.16
C LYS A 133 -0.92 -5.89 -6.68
N ALA A 134 -1.06 -7.17 -6.36
CA ALA A 134 -2.29 -7.76 -5.85
C ALA A 134 -2.37 -7.76 -4.31
N TYR A 135 -1.34 -7.20 -3.65
CA TYR A 135 -1.20 -7.21 -2.20
C TYR A 135 -1.23 -5.77 -1.69
N THR A 136 -2.11 -5.52 -0.74
CA THR A 136 -2.27 -4.25 -0.04
C THR A 136 -1.00 -3.86 0.70
N ILE A 137 -0.29 -4.83 1.30
CA ILE A 137 0.95 -4.58 2.07
C ILE A 137 2.12 -4.05 1.24
N PHE A 138 2.12 -4.30 -0.08
CA PHE A 138 3.15 -3.78 -1.00
C PHE A 138 2.72 -2.52 -1.74
N SER A 139 1.44 -2.14 -1.68
CA SER A 139 0.85 -1.08 -2.48
C SER A 139 0.21 -0.01 -1.60
N GLU A 140 -1.08 -0.15 -1.31
CA GLU A 140 -1.87 0.85 -0.59
C GLU A 140 -1.27 1.23 0.75
N CYS A 141 -0.72 0.28 1.52
CA CYS A 141 -0.09 0.61 2.80
C CYS A 141 1.18 1.46 2.66
N PHE A 142 1.96 1.26 1.59
CA PHE A 142 3.14 2.10 1.33
C PHE A 142 2.72 3.49 0.84
N LEU A 143 1.70 3.57 -0.02
CA LEU A 143 1.15 4.86 -0.44
C LEU A 143 0.61 5.66 0.75
N GLU A 144 -0.18 5.03 1.61
CA GLU A 144 -0.73 5.64 2.82
C GLU A 144 0.38 6.09 3.78
N ALA A 145 1.40 5.26 3.99
CA ALA A 145 2.52 5.60 4.87
C ALA A 145 3.35 6.80 4.37
N PHE A 146 3.51 6.95 3.06
CA PHE A 146 4.43 7.92 2.47
C PHE A 146 3.75 8.94 1.57
N GLU A 147 2.44 9.13 1.73
CA GLU A 147 1.66 10.16 1.02
C GLU A 147 2.25 11.55 1.27
N GLY A 148 2.64 11.84 2.51
CA GLY A 148 3.29 13.11 2.88
C GLY A 148 4.68 13.32 2.25
N GLU A 149 5.34 12.26 1.79
CA GLU A 149 6.59 12.34 1.01
C GLU A 149 6.33 12.47 -0.50
N GLY A 150 5.07 12.50 -0.94
CA GLY A 150 4.69 12.57 -2.35
C GLY A 150 4.86 11.25 -3.10
N LEU A 151 4.82 10.10 -2.42
CA LEU A 151 4.91 8.80 -3.07
C LEU A 151 3.66 8.52 -3.90
N ASP A 152 3.84 8.30 -5.20
CA ASP A 152 2.78 7.86 -6.10
C ASP A 152 2.96 6.40 -6.56
N MET A 153 1.92 5.87 -7.23
CA MET A 153 1.91 4.48 -7.70
C MET A 153 2.99 4.16 -8.74
N ASP A 154 3.32 5.11 -9.61
CA ASP A 154 4.33 4.90 -10.64
C ASP A 154 5.72 4.79 -10.01
N THR A 155 6.03 5.69 -9.08
CA THR A 155 7.27 5.71 -8.31
C THR A 155 7.40 4.47 -7.44
N LEU A 156 6.34 4.08 -6.72
CA LEU A 156 6.32 2.86 -5.92
C LEU A 156 6.57 1.62 -6.78
N THR A 157 5.89 1.51 -7.92
CA THR A 157 6.06 0.40 -8.87
C THR A 157 7.50 0.30 -9.37
N LYS A 158 8.10 1.42 -9.78
CA LYS A 158 9.51 1.47 -10.22
C LYS A 158 10.45 1.02 -9.10
N GLN A 159 10.23 1.48 -7.87
CA GLN A 159 11.05 1.12 -6.71
C GLN A 159 10.92 -0.35 -6.33
N LEU A 160 9.71 -0.92 -6.31
CA LEU A 160 9.50 -2.36 -6.08
C LEU A 160 10.18 -3.23 -7.14
N VAL A 161 10.02 -2.88 -8.43
CA VAL A 161 10.68 -3.61 -9.52
C VAL A 161 12.20 -3.56 -9.38
N MET A 162 12.76 -2.42 -8.98
CA MET A 162 14.19 -2.28 -8.74
C MET A 162 14.66 -3.06 -7.51
N ASP A 163 13.96 -2.98 -6.38
CA ASP A 163 14.34 -3.72 -5.18
C ASP A 163 14.32 -5.22 -5.40
N ILE A 164 13.29 -5.77 -6.06
CA ILE A 164 13.23 -7.19 -6.41
C ILE A 164 14.44 -7.62 -7.26
N LYS A 165 14.88 -6.77 -8.20
CA LYS A 165 16.10 -7.03 -8.98
C LYS A 165 17.34 -7.03 -8.07
N GLN A 166 17.44 -6.06 -7.17
CA GLN A 166 18.56 -5.96 -6.23
C GLN A 166 18.58 -7.14 -5.24
N SER A 167 17.45 -7.52 -4.68
CA SER A 167 17.26 -8.69 -3.82
C SER A 167 17.81 -9.97 -4.45
N ARG A 168 17.41 -10.25 -5.69
CA ARG A 168 17.92 -11.40 -6.44
C ARG A 168 19.42 -11.31 -6.69
N ASN A 169 19.94 -10.11 -6.97
CA ASN A 169 21.37 -9.92 -7.15
C ASN A 169 22.13 -10.14 -5.82
N ARG A 170 21.64 -9.63 -4.70
CA ARG A 170 22.19 -9.86 -3.35
C ARG A 170 22.28 -11.36 -3.07
N MET A 171 21.20 -12.12 -3.30
CA MET A 171 21.22 -13.58 -3.12
C MET A 171 22.25 -14.27 -4.02
N ARG A 172 22.29 -13.93 -5.31
CA ARG A 172 23.29 -14.50 -6.25
C ARG A 172 24.72 -14.24 -5.78
N GLN A 173 25.00 -13.02 -5.31
CA GLN A 173 26.31 -12.65 -4.78
C GLN A 173 26.63 -13.42 -3.49
N ARG A 174 25.67 -13.59 -2.57
CA ARG A 174 25.83 -14.39 -1.35
C ARG A 174 26.17 -15.85 -1.68
N THR A 175 25.41 -16.49 -2.58
CA THR A 175 25.66 -17.87 -3.02
C THR A 175 27.03 -18.01 -3.70
N PHE A 176 27.39 -17.07 -4.57
CA PHE A 176 28.69 -17.08 -5.25
C PHE A 176 29.85 -16.99 -4.28
N ARG A 177 29.78 -16.06 -3.32
CA ARG A 177 30.81 -15.89 -2.27
C ARG A 177 30.93 -17.14 -1.39
N ALA A 178 29.80 -17.72 -0.96
CA ALA A 178 29.80 -18.95 -0.17
C ALA A 178 30.49 -20.11 -0.91
N LYS A 179 30.16 -20.32 -2.19
CA LYS A 179 30.82 -21.34 -3.02
C LYS A 179 32.32 -21.11 -3.15
N LYS A 180 32.74 -19.86 -3.37
CA LYS A 180 34.16 -19.50 -3.47
C LYS A 180 34.92 -19.77 -2.16
N THR A 181 34.31 -19.49 -1.02
CA THR A 181 34.89 -19.80 0.30
C THR A 181 35.05 -21.29 0.50
N LEU A 182 34.03 -22.10 0.16
CA LEU A 182 34.09 -23.56 0.27
C LEU A 182 35.21 -24.16 -0.62
N GLN A 183 35.38 -23.66 -1.84
CA GLN A 183 36.44 -24.11 -2.74
C GLN A 183 37.85 -23.85 -2.18
N ARG A 184 38.07 -22.70 -1.54
CA ARG A 184 39.36 -22.38 -0.89
C ARG A 184 39.64 -23.30 0.30
N ILE A 185 38.64 -23.53 1.15
CA ILE A 185 38.79 -24.44 2.30
C ILE A 185 39.11 -25.87 1.83
N SER A 186 38.51 -26.33 0.73
CA SER A 186 38.80 -27.65 0.18
C SER A 186 40.19 -27.75 -0.47
N SER A 187 40.73 -26.68 -1.07
CA SER A 187 42.07 -26.72 -1.67
C SER A 187 43.18 -26.70 -0.61
N ASP A 188 42.98 -26.02 0.51
CA ASP A 188 43.99 -25.93 1.57
C ASP A 188 44.12 -27.24 2.36
N LYS A 189 43.04 -28.03 2.49
CA LYS A 189 43.07 -29.35 3.14
C LYS A 189 43.66 -30.49 2.30
N GLY A 190 43.97 -30.24 1.03
CA GLY A 190 44.58 -31.25 0.13
C GLY A 190 46.10 -31.12 0.00
N SER A 191 46.73 -30.23 0.78
CA SER A 191 48.17 -29.90 0.69
C SER A 191 48.98 -30.28 1.95
N GLU A 192 48.37 -31.01 2.89
CA GLU A 192 49.01 -31.64 4.06
C GLU A 192 49.09 -33.15 3.87
#